data_AF-A0A1Y2GGX2-F1
#
_entry.id   AF-A0A1Y2GGX2-F1
#
_cell.length_a   1.000
_cell.length_b   1.000
_cell.length_c   1.000
_cell.angle_alpha   90.00
_cell.angle_beta   90.00
_cell.angle_gamma   90.00
#
_symmetry.space_group_name_H-M   'P 1'
#
loop_
_entity.id
_entity.type
_entity.pdbx_description
1 polymer ?
#
loop_
_entity_poly.entity_id
_entity_poly.type
_entity_poly.pdbx_seq_one_letter_code
_entity_poly.pdbx_strand_id
1 'polypeptide(L)'
;MTVVRDQEVKVNFVDEPSDAVKDEANLLPTKGPRHDLILFPDNIKFKAIRYEAFKDLARYLQQYPVGTLRPAIQKAIADSTDHHDSNNITMELVPGSGELVQIELVPEPSAVLVCVHGARDCRCGEQGGELYRILKDMVQATGLQNSIKVYGVSHIGGHKWAPNTIMYPLGDWHGYVSEQDSTDAQQILFDALANGGIAADVREQRLKERAPIMIEKWRGRMGMTKEEQIKFYEHWLEMRKQQKQGLTARNQNQGQQQPQSLFSLPGEDLYEDDGLKEQRTALSVDSEKSSKSTVTAPTSTTEEGQRIKVIFESFQKVRTEINAKVGESILDIVKDKDPSRHDIYQALECTCGGQLECATCHVYIEPPFSARLPVVTDAEEDMLEYAVGRRETSRLGCQIKIKPELDGMIVKLPQY
;
A
#
# COMPACT_ATOMS: atom_id res chain seq x y z
N MET A 1 1.01 4.66 -13.73
CA MET A 1 0.03 4.60 -14.83
C MET A 1 -1.12 3.68 -14.41
N THR A 2 -2.35 4.10 -14.62
CA THR A 2 -3.54 3.48 -14.02
C THR A 2 -4.43 2.85 -15.10
N VAL A 3 -4.41 1.52 -15.25
CA VAL A 3 -5.13 0.78 -16.31
C VAL A 3 -6.50 0.34 -15.81
N VAL A 4 -7.58 0.76 -16.47
CA VAL A 4 -8.94 0.36 -16.09
C VAL A 4 -9.33 -0.91 -16.86
N ARG A 5 -9.79 -1.92 -16.14
CA ARG A 5 -10.29 -3.19 -16.67
C ARG A 5 -11.66 -3.43 -16.06
N ASP A 6 -12.73 -3.22 -16.81
CA ASP A 6 -14.14 -3.49 -16.43
C ASP A 6 -14.41 -3.63 -14.92
N GLN A 7 -14.47 -2.48 -14.23
CA GLN A 7 -14.71 -2.28 -12.79
C GLN A 7 -13.52 -2.41 -11.82
N GLU A 8 -12.34 -2.82 -12.28
CA GLU A 8 -11.08 -2.80 -11.52
C GLU A 8 -10.04 -1.89 -12.16
N VAL A 9 -9.30 -1.17 -11.33
CA VAL A 9 -8.31 -0.18 -11.77
C VAL A 9 -6.92 -0.61 -11.32
N LYS A 10 -6.07 -1.07 -12.24
CA LYS A 10 -4.68 -1.45 -11.93
C LYS A 10 -3.79 -0.21 -11.82
N VAL A 11 -3.37 0.12 -10.60
CA VAL A 11 -2.40 1.20 -10.35
C VAL A 11 -1.00 0.59 -10.36
N ASN A 12 -0.24 0.82 -11.42
CA ASN A 12 1.18 0.47 -11.47
C ASN A 12 2.01 1.73 -11.26
N PHE A 13 2.72 1.80 -10.14
CA PHE A 13 3.87 2.69 -9.96
C PHE A 13 5.06 1.93 -10.54
N VAL A 14 5.63 2.42 -11.64
CA VAL A 14 6.85 1.85 -12.21
C VAL A 14 7.94 2.87 -11.98
N ASP A 15 8.77 2.63 -10.97
CA ASP A 15 10.09 3.25 -10.87
C ASP A 15 11.07 2.37 -11.64
N GLU A 16 11.56 2.94 -12.75
CA GLU A 16 12.66 2.47 -13.61
C GLU A 16 12.50 1.14 -14.40
N PRO A 17 13.18 1.04 -15.57
CA PRO A 17 12.97 -0.04 -16.52
C PRO A 17 13.82 -1.25 -16.13
N SER A 18 13.19 -2.37 -15.76
CA SER A 18 13.92 -3.65 -15.74
C SER A 18 14.11 -4.14 -17.18
N ASP A 19 15.35 -4.05 -17.65
CA ASP A 19 15.84 -4.65 -18.89
C ASP A 19 15.49 -6.14 -18.98
N ALA A 20 14.48 -6.48 -19.80
CA ALA A 20 14.33 -7.82 -20.36
C ALA A 20 13.28 -7.83 -21.50
N VAL A 21 13.63 -7.27 -22.66
CA VAL A 21 13.19 -7.86 -23.95
C VAL A 21 14.33 -7.64 -24.95
N LYS A 22 15.26 -8.60 -25.00
CA LYS A 22 16.12 -8.78 -26.16
C LYS A 22 15.38 -9.64 -27.17
N ASP A 23 15.48 -9.21 -28.42
CA ASP A 23 15.13 -9.92 -29.64
C ASP A 23 13.64 -10.26 -29.84
N GLU A 24 12.96 -9.46 -30.67
CA GLU A 24 12.62 -9.92 -32.03
C GLU A 24 12.08 -8.76 -32.86
N ALA A 25 12.78 -8.48 -33.95
CA ALA A 25 12.28 -7.68 -35.05
C ALA A 25 11.38 -8.55 -35.93
N ASN A 26 10.29 -7.93 -36.41
CA ASN A 26 9.34 -8.37 -37.43
C ASN A 26 8.04 -9.04 -36.97
N LEU A 27 6.95 -8.46 -37.51
CA LEU A 27 5.53 -8.85 -37.47
C LEU A 27 4.78 -8.43 -36.20
N LEU A 28 4.24 -7.19 -36.23
CA LEU A 28 3.18 -6.72 -35.33
C LEU A 28 2.04 -7.74 -35.27
N PRO A 29 1.76 -8.40 -34.14
CA PRO A 29 0.60 -9.26 -34.02
C PRO A 29 -0.65 -8.41 -33.76
N THR A 30 -1.66 -8.57 -34.59
CA THR A 30 -2.94 -7.84 -34.58
C THR A 30 -3.97 -8.37 -33.57
N LYS A 31 -3.57 -9.09 -32.50
CA LYS A 31 -4.54 -9.76 -31.60
C LYS A 31 -4.14 -9.69 -30.12
N GLY A 32 -4.60 -8.64 -29.44
CA GLY A 32 -4.59 -8.51 -27.98
C GLY A 32 -5.84 -7.77 -27.50
N PRO A 33 -6.30 -7.98 -26.24
CA PRO A 33 -7.43 -7.26 -25.69
C PRO A 33 -7.14 -5.76 -25.60
N ARG A 34 -8.15 -4.94 -25.95
CA ARG A 34 -8.08 -3.47 -25.87
C ARG A 34 -8.61 -3.01 -24.52
N HIS A 35 -8.00 -1.96 -23.97
CA HIS A 35 -8.30 -1.47 -22.63
C HIS A 35 -8.51 0.05 -22.65
N ASP A 36 -9.37 0.54 -21.78
CA ASP A 36 -9.50 1.97 -21.54
C ASP A 36 -8.50 2.39 -20.45
N LEU A 37 -7.76 3.47 -20.70
CA LEU A 37 -6.87 4.09 -19.73
C LEU A 37 -7.51 5.39 -19.26
N ILE A 38 -7.68 5.56 -17.96
CA ILE A 38 -8.07 6.85 -17.38
C ILE A 38 -6.85 7.42 -16.68
N LEU A 39 -6.39 8.56 -17.17
CA LEU A 39 -5.29 9.31 -16.59
C LEU A 39 -5.81 10.30 -15.56
N PHE A 40 -5.45 10.05 -14.32
CA PHE A 40 -5.54 11.02 -13.25
C PHE A 40 -4.19 11.71 -13.07
N PRO A 41 -4.16 12.97 -12.62
CA PRO A 41 -5.31 13.76 -12.18
C PRO A 41 -6.08 14.48 -13.28
N ASP A 42 -5.59 14.42 -14.52
CA ASP A 42 -6.10 15.21 -15.65
C ASP A 42 -7.49 14.80 -16.16
N ASN A 43 -8.07 13.70 -15.65
CA ASN A 43 -9.37 13.16 -16.06
C ASN A 43 -9.45 12.98 -17.58
N ILE A 44 -8.43 12.35 -18.16
CA ILE A 44 -8.34 12.06 -19.60
C ILE A 44 -8.51 10.57 -19.81
N LYS A 45 -9.41 10.18 -20.70
CA LYS A 45 -9.64 8.78 -21.06
C LYS A 45 -9.06 8.48 -22.43
N PHE A 46 -8.09 7.58 -22.50
CA PHE A 46 -7.62 6.99 -23.75
C PHE A 46 -8.40 5.70 -23.99
N LYS A 47 -9.11 5.62 -25.11
CA LYS A 47 -9.98 4.48 -25.42
C LYS A 47 -9.25 3.40 -26.20
N ALA A 48 -9.61 2.16 -25.90
CA ALA A 48 -9.29 1.00 -26.73
C ALA A 48 -7.77 0.82 -27.01
N ILE A 49 -6.94 1.12 -26.02
CA ILE A 49 -5.48 0.99 -26.07
C ILE A 49 -5.06 -0.48 -26.06
N ARG A 50 -4.14 -0.83 -26.95
CA ARG A 50 -3.49 -2.15 -27.00
C ARG A 50 -2.32 -2.23 -26.03
N TYR A 51 -1.97 -3.44 -25.60
CA TYR A 51 -0.89 -3.62 -24.65
C TYR A 51 0.45 -3.13 -25.21
N GLU A 52 0.68 -3.35 -26.51
CA GLU A 52 1.90 -2.98 -27.22
C GLU A 52 2.08 -1.47 -27.31
N ALA A 53 0.97 -0.73 -27.41
CA ALA A 53 0.95 0.73 -27.47
C ALA A 53 1.21 1.40 -26.11
N PHE A 54 1.24 0.65 -24.99
CA PHE A 54 1.51 1.24 -23.68
C PHE A 54 2.90 1.86 -23.56
N LYS A 55 3.91 1.29 -24.25
CA LYS A 55 5.27 1.87 -24.23
C LYS A 55 5.31 3.24 -24.90
N ASP A 56 4.61 3.36 -26.02
CA ASP A 56 4.52 4.60 -26.78
C ASP A 56 3.68 5.64 -26.03
N LEU A 57 2.55 5.21 -25.45
CA LEU A 57 1.73 6.04 -24.58
C LEU A 57 2.51 6.52 -23.34
N ALA A 58 3.29 5.66 -22.70
CA ALA A 58 4.12 6.06 -21.56
C ALA A 58 5.16 7.13 -21.96
N ARG A 59 5.83 6.95 -23.11
CA ARG A 59 6.77 7.95 -23.66
C ARG A 59 6.07 9.26 -24.03
N TYR A 60 4.86 9.19 -24.55
CA TYR A 60 4.03 10.38 -24.81
C TYR A 60 3.72 11.13 -23.50
N LEU A 61 3.23 10.41 -22.49
CA LEU A 61 2.84 10.99 -21.20
C LEU A 61 4.03 11.59 -20.43
N GLN A 62 5.23 11.02 -20.55
CA GLN A 62 6.44 11.53 -19.90
C GLN A 62 6.86 12.94 -20.36
N GLN A 63 6.33 13.41 -21.49
CA GLN A 63 6.60 14.77 -22.00
C GLN A 63 5.80 15.85 -21.25
N TYR A 64 4.80 15.44 -20.48
CA TYR A 64 3.87 16.35 -19.80
C TYR A 64 4.05 16.24 -18.29
N PRO A 65 4.40 17.33 -17.60
CA PRO A 65 4.29 17.39 -16.15
C PRO A 65 2.87 17.05 -15.68
N VAL A 66 2.74 16.47 -14.48
CA VAL A 66 1.45 16.09 -13.90
C VAL A 66 0.49 17.29 -13.89
N GLY A 67 -0.71 17.13 -14.47
CA GLY A 67 -1.73 18.19 -14.49
C GLY A 67 -1.67 19.13 -15.71
N THR A 68 -0.70 18.93 -16.62
CA THR A 68 -0.51 19.81 -17.80
C THR A 68 -1.07 19.23 -19.10
N LEU A 69 -1.43 17.95 -19.12
CA LEU A 69 -1.88 17.29 -20.33
C LEU A 69 -3.30 17.75 -20.73
N ARG A 70 -4.19 17.97 -19.76
CA ARG A 70 -5.59 18.38 -20.04
C ARG A 70 -5.66 19.71 -20.82
N PRO A 71 -4.94 20.79 -20.42
CA PRO A 71 -4.88 22.01 -21.22
C PRO A 71 -4.33 21.80 -22.64
N ALA A 72 -3.33 20.93 -22.81
CA ALA A 72 -2.76 20.63 -24.13
C ALA A 72 -3.77 19.92 -25.04
N ILE A 73 -4.51 18.95 -24.51
CA ILE A 73 -5.57 18.24 -25.24
C ILE A 73 -6.76 19.17 -25.54
N GLN A 74 -7.16 20.03 -24.61
CA GLN A 74 -8.19 21.04 -24.84
C GLN A 74 -7.84 21.97 -26.01
N LYS A 75 -6.59 22.44 -26.05
CA LYS A 75 -6.09 23.24 -27.17
C LYS A 75 -6.13 22.46 -28.49
N ALA A 76 -5.68 21.20 -28.48
CA ALA A 76 -5.70 20.35 -29.67
C ALA A 76 -7.13 20.08 -30.19
N ILE A 77 -8.11 19.92 -29.29
CA ILE A 77 -9.53 19.81 -29.68
C ILE A 77 -10.03 21.12 -30.30
N ALA A 78 -9.70 22.27 -29.71
CA ALA A 78 -10.10 23.57 -30.23
C ALA A 78 -9.49 23.88 -31.60
N ASP A 79 -8.27 23.42 -31.85
CA ASP A 79 -7.56 23.58 -33.12
C ASP A 79 -8.02 22.57 -34.20
N SER A 80 -8.80 21.54 -33.83
CA SER A 80 -9.33 20.53 -34.75
C SER A 80 -10.49 21.07 -35.61
N THR A 81 -10.46 20.76 -36.91
CA THR A 81 -11.51 21.15 -37.86
C THR A 81 -12.77 20.28 -37.77
N ASP A 82 -12.75 19.23 -36.93
CA ASP A 82 -13.84 18.26 -36.80
C ASP A 82 -14.80 18.69 -35.68
N HIS A 83 -15.81 19.50 -36.03
CA HIS A 83 -16.71 20.17 -35.07
C HIS A 83 -17.82 19.29 -34.47
N HIS A 84 -17.65 17.97 -34.46
CA HIS A 84 -18.73 17.05 -34.04
C HIS A 84 -18.75 16.73 -32.53
N ASP A 85 -17.63 16.86 -31.81
CA ASP A 85 -17.55 16.55 -30.37
C ASP A 85 -16.50 17.43 -29.66
N SER A 86 -16.93 18.32 -28.77
CA SER A 86 -16.06 19.31 -28.10
C SER A 86 -15.16 18.72 -27.01
N ASN A 87 -15.29 17.43 -26.71
CA ASN A 87 -14.55 16.76 -25.63
C ASN A 87 -13.68 15.61 -26.13
N ASN A 88 -13.54 15.42 -27.44
CA ASN A 88 -12.95 14.21 -28.00
C ASN A 88 -12.00 14.56 -29.14
N ILE A 89 -10.87 13.86 -29.19
CA ILE A 89 -9.91 13.98 -30.28
C ILE A 89 -9.37 12.61 -30.63
N THR A 90 -9.17 12.38 -31.91
CA THR A 90 -8.45 11.21 -32.41
C THR A 90 -7.10 11.67 -32.93
N MET A 91 -6.01 11.12 -32.39
CA MET A 91 -4.66 11.50 -32.80
C MET A 91 -3.69 10.31 -32.74
N GLU A 92 -2.58 10.43 -33.46
CA GLU A 92 -1.46 9.52 -33.33
C GLU A 92 -0.62 9.90 -32.11
N LEU A 93 -0.39 8.96 -31.19
CA LEU A 93 0.47 9.20 -30.01
C LEU A 93 1.94 9.38 -30.42
N VAL A 94 2.36 8.66 -31.47
CA VAL A 94 3.69 8.76 -32.06
C VAL A 94 3.52 9.18 -33.51
N PRO A 95 4.04 10.36 -33.91
CA PRO A 95 3.93 10.84 -35.28
C PRO A 95 4.47 9.81 -36.28
N GLY A 96 3.65 9.42 -37.26
CA GLY A 96 4.04 8.47 -38.31
C GLY A 96 3.92 7.00 -37.93
N SER A 97 3.36 6.68 -36.75
CA SER A 97 3.04 5.30 -36.37
C SER A 97 1.82 4.75 -37.08
N GLY A 98 0.91 5.62 -37.56
CA GLY A 98 -0.37 5.22 -38.15
C GLY A 98 -1.38 4.66 -37.13
N GLU A 99 -1.03 4.58 -35.84
CA GLU A 99 -1.94 4.11 -34.79
C GLU A 99 -2.69 5.29 -34.18
N LEU A 100 -3.97 5.39 -34.55
CA LEU A 100 -4.88 6.39 -34.01
C LEU A 100 -5.44 5.96 -32.66
N VAL A 101 -5.33 6.88 -31.69
CA VAL A 101 -5.89 6.73 -30.35
C VAL A 101 -6.96 7.77 -30.15
N GLN A 102 -8.11 7.32 -29.65
CA GLN A 102 -9.20 8.20 -29.28
C GLN A 102 -9.02 8.66 -27.83
N ILE A 103 -8.99 9.97 -27.64
CA ILE A 103 -8.78 10.65 -26.36
C ILE A 103 -10.04 11.44 -26.04
N GLU A 104 -10.65 11.15 -24.89
CA GLU A 104 -11.82 11.84 -24.37
C GLU A 104 -11.46 12.62 -23.10
N LEU A 105 -11.78 13.91 -23.09
CA LEU A 105 -11.82 14.70 -21.87
C LEU A 105 -13.04 14.28 -21.05
N VAL A 106 -12.78 13.56 -19.98
CA VAL A 106 -13.83 13.23 -19.02
C VAL A 106 -14.20 14.53 -18.29
N PRO A 107 -15.49 14.76 -17.96
CA PRO A 107 -15.88 15.76 -16.95
C PRO A 107 -15.01 15.63 -15.69
N GLU A 108 -15.05 16.59 -14.77
CA GLU A 108 -14.20 16.56 -13.57
C GLU A 108 -14.94 16.03 -12.33
N PRO A 109 -15.41 14.76 -12.28
CA PRO A 109 -15.84 14.19 -11.03
C PRO A 109 -14.61 13.95 -10.16
N SER A 110 -14.83 13.96 -8.85
CA SER A 110 -13.83 13.41 -7.94
C SER A 110 -13.74 11.91 -8.14
N ALA A 111 -12.52 11.38 -8.08
CA ALA A 111 -12.31 9.94 -8.14
C ALA A 111 -11.74 9.44 -6.81
N VAL A 112 -12.43 8.47 -6.22
CA VAL A 112 -12.01 7.76 -5.01
C VAL A 112 -11.48 6.40 -5.44
N LEU A 113 -10.17 6.23 -5.34
CA LEU A 113 -9.51 4.96 -5.61
C LEU A 113 -9.35 4.22 -4.28
N VAL A 114 -9.85 2.99 -4.18
CA VAL A 114 -9.81 2.18 -2.96
C VAL A 114 -9.05 0.90 -3.24
N CYS A 115 -8.00 0.60 -2.48
CA CYS A 115 -7.29 -0.67 -2.60
C CYS A 115 -8.22 -1.83 -2.22
N VAL A 116 -8.49 -2.75 -3.14
CA VAL A 116 -9.41 -3.90 -2.90
C VAL A 116 -8.72 -5.26 -3.03
N HIS A 117 -7.41 -5.32 -3.32
CA HIS A 117 -6.73 -6.60 -3.31
C HIS A 117 -6.63 -7.15 -1.89
N GLY A 118 -7.26 -8.29 -1.64
CA GLY A 118 -7.04 -9.04 -0.42
C GLY A 118 -5.77 -9.87 -0.36
N ALA A 119 -4.89 -9.76 -1.37
CA ALA A 119 -3.73 -10.63 -1.55
C ALA A 119 -2.39 -10.13 -1.02
N ARG A 120 -2.24 -8.83 -0.81
CA ARG A 120 -0.94 -8.24 -0.49
C ARG A 120 -0.84 -7.66 0.91
N ASP A 121 -1.97 -7.23 1.46
CA ASP A 121 -2.08 -6.56 2.75
C ASP A 121 -3.49 -6.83 3.28
N CYS A 122 -3.63 -7.20 4.56
CA CYS A 122 -4.94 -7.55 5.13
C CYS A 122 -5.93 -6.39 5.09
N ARG A 123 -5.42 -5.16 5.07
CA ARG A 123 -6.19 -3.93 5.12
C ARG A 123 -6.77 -3.60 3.76
N CYS A 124 -6.09 -3.95 2.67
CA CYS A 124 -6.65 -3.87 1.32
C CYS A 124 -7.74 -4.94 1.07
N GLY A 125 -7.66 -6.10 1.75
CA GLY A 125 -8.62 -7.20 1.58
C GLY A 125 -9.85 -7.13 2.45
N GLU A 126 -9.65 -7.02 3.76
CA GLU A 126 -10.73 -7.10 4.75
C GLU A 126 -11.40 -5.74 4.92
N GLN A 127 -10.64 -4.64 5.00
CA GLN A 127 -11.20 -3.28 5.17
C GLN A 127 -11.46 -2.59 3.82
N GLY A 128 -10.56 -2.74 2.84
CA GLY A 128 -10.65 -2.07 1.54
C GLY A 128 -11.82 -2.53 0.67
N GLY A 129 -12.07 -3.85 0.63
CA GLY A 129 -13.20 -4.41 -0.12
C GLY A 129 -14.56 -3.95 0.42
N GLU A 130 -14.74 -3.99 1.74
CA GLU A 130 -15.97 -3.53 2.39
C GLU A 130 -16.15 -2.02 2.26
N LEU A 131 -15.08 -1.23 2.48
CA LEU A 131 -15.08 0.21 2.23
C LEU A 131 -15.47 0.57 0.79
N TYR A 132 -14.91 -0.13 -0.21
CA TYR A 132 -15.26 0.08 -1.62
C TYR A 132 -16.76 -0.15 -1.86
N ARG A 133 -17.31 -1.23 -1.33
CA ARG A 133 -18.72 -1.56 -1.45
C ARG A 133 -19.60 -0.48 -0.84
N ILE A 134 -19.30 -0.08 0.40
CA ILE A 134 -20.03 0.96 1.13
C ILE A 134 -19.98 2.30 0.38
N LEU A 135 -18.81 2.73 -0.07
CA LEU A 135 -18.66 3.99 -0.83
C LEU A 135 -19.47 3.95 -2.13
N LYS A 136 -19.46 2.82 -2.84
CA LYS A 136 -20.25 2.65 -4.08
C LYS A 136 -21.75 2.69 -3.79
N ASP A 137 -22.21 2.01 -2.75
CA ASP A 137 -23.60 2.00 -2.31
C ASP A 137 -24.05 3.40 -1.88
N MET A 138 -23.22 4.14 -1.14
CA MET A 138 -23.50 5.51 -0.72
C MET A 138 -23.61 6.47 -1.91
N VAL A 139 -22.67 6.40 -2.87
CA VAL A 139 -22.72 7.22 -4.10
C VAL A 139 -24.00 6.90 -4.90
N GLN A 140 -24.40 5.64 -4.94
CA GLN A 140 -25.63 5.24 -5.60
C GLN A 140 -26.89 5.76 -4.89
N ALA A 141 -26.97 5.57 -3.57
CA ALA A 141 -28.11 5.98 -2.75
C ALA A 141 -28.30 7.51 -2.71
N THR A 142 -27.21 8.27 -2.80
CA THR A 142 -27.23 9.75 -2.76
C THR A 142 -27.37 10.41 -4.13
N GLY A 143 -27.34 9.64 -5.23
CA GLY A 143 -27.43 10.20 -6.59
C GLY A 143 -26.16 10.96 -7.04
N LEU A 144 -25.01 10.71 -6.41
CA LEU A 144 -23.75 11.42 -6.67
C LEU A 144 -22.90 10.79 -7.78
N GLN A 145 -23.44 9.86 -8.58
CA GLN A 145 -22.69 9.10 -9.59
C GLN A 145 -22.05 9.98 -10.67
N ASN A 146 -22.57 11.19 -10.89
CA ASN A 146 -22.04 12.17 -11.86
C ASN A 146 -20.96 13.06 -11.26
N SER A 147 -20.91 13.19 -9.93
CA SER A 147 -19.96 14.05 -9.21
C SER A 147 -18.79 13.26 -8.64
N ILE A 148 -18.99 11.99 -8.29
CA ILE A 148 -18.00 11.14 -7.63
C ILE A 148 -17.98 9.77 -8.29
N LYS A 149 -16.79 9.32 -8.69
CA LYS A 149 -16.53 7.97 -9.18
C LYS A 149 -15.72 7.20 -8.16
N VAL A 150 -16.19 6.02 -7.78
CA VAL A 150 -15.47 5.13 -6.84
C VAL A 150 -14.93 3.95 -7.64
N TYR A 151 -13.64 3.70 -7.55
CA TYR A 151 -12.95 2.62 -8.24
C TYR A 151 -12.23 1.72 -7.25
N GLY A 152 -12.42 0.41 -7.40
CA GLY A 152 -11.56 -0.57 -6.73
C GLY A 152 -10.25 -0.66 -7.50
N VAL A 153 -9.12 -0.55 -6.81
CA VAL A 153 -7.79 -0.69 -7.41
C VAL A 153 -7.07 -1.94 -6.94
N SER A 154 -6.17 -2.42 -7.79
CA SER A 154 -5.32 -3.57 -7.48
C SER A 154 -4.51 -3.31 -6.21
N HIS A 155 -3.69 -2.26 -6.16
CA HIS A 155 -2.87 -2.04 -4.97
C HIS A 155 -2.48 -0.59 -4.83
N ILE A 156 -2.29 -0.15 -3.59
CA ILE A 156 -1.79 1.17 -3.24
C ILE A 156 -0.69 0.96 -2.21
N GLY A 157 0.55 1.28 -2.56
CA GLY A 157 1.71 1.13 -1.67
C GLY A 157 2.25 -0.30 -1.57
N GLY A 158 2.72 -0.70 -0.39
CA GLY A 158 3.35 -2.01 -0.14
C GLY A 158 3.98 -2.18 1.25
N HIS A 159 3.47 -1.47 2.26
CA HIS A 159 3.96 -1.53 3.64
C HIS A 159 2.82 -1.18 4.61
N LYS A 160 2.95 -1.52 5.90
CA LYS A 160 1.90 -1.35 6.94
C LYS A 160 1.34 0.06 7.14
N TRP A 161 2.01 1.09 6.61
CA TRP A 161 1.61 2.50 6.68
C TRP A 161 1.09 3.05 5.35
N ALA A 162 1.00 2.19 4.33
CA ALA A 162 0.57 2.56 3.00
C ALA A 162 -0.87 3.11 3.02
N PRO A 163 -1.17 4.04 2.11
CA PRO A 163 -2.53 4.49 1.95
C PRO A 163 -3.41 3.37 1.41
N ASN A 164 -4.64 3.27 1.89
CA ASN A 164 -5.65 2.36 1.33
C ASN A 164 -6.66 3.09 0.43
N THR A 165 -6.60 4.44 0.38
CA THR A 165 -7.38 5.25 -0.57
C THR A 165 -6.57 6.40 -1.17
N ILE A 166 -6.86 6.75 -2.43
CA ILE A 166 -6.35 7.94 -3.12
C ILE A 166 -7.52 8.75 -3.68
N MET A 167 -7.48 10.07 -3.46
CA MET A 167 -8.54 11.00 -3.80
C MET A 167 -8.08 11.97 -4.88
N TYR A 168 -8.67 11.90 -6.06
CA TYR A 168 -8.56 12.94 -7.09
C TYR A 168 -9.77 13.90 -7.01
N PRO A 169 -9.65 15.18 -7.38
CA PRO A 169 -8.56 15.78 -8.15
C PRO A 169 -7.24 15.91 -7.41
N LEU A 170 -7.20 16.38 -6.16
CA LEU A 170 -5.95 16.82 -5.51
C LEU A 170 -4.84 15.75 -5.38
N GLY A 171 -5.20 14.47 -5.43
CA GLY A 171 -4.26 13.36 -5.30
C GLY A 171 -3.87 13.10 -3.84
N ASP A 172 -4.82 13.27 -2.91
CA ASP A 172 -4.61 13.03 -1.48
C ASP A 172 -4.65 11.54 -1.15
N TRP A 173 -3.65 11.08 -0.42
CA TRP A 173 -3.51 9.68 -0.02
C TRP A 173 -3.92 9.54 1.44
N HIS A 174 -4.85 8.64 1.74
CA HIS A 174 -5.26 8.35 3.10
C HIS A 174 -5.01 6.89 3.43
N GLY A 175 -4.46 6.64 4.62
CA GLY A 175 -4.32 5.30 5.18
C GLY A 175 -5.27 5.12 6.36
N TYR A 176 -5.58 3.88 6.72
CA TYR A 176 -6.48 3.58 7.85
C TYR A 176 -7.91 4.08 7.67
N VAL A 177 -8.36 4.25 6.42
CA VAL A 177 -9.77 4.55 6.13
C VAL A 177 -10.58 3.27 6.27
N SER A 178 -11.57 3.23 7.15
CA SER A 178 -12.42 2.04 7.38
C SER A 178 -13.88 2.44 7.56
N GLU A 179 -14.78 1.47 7.45
CA GLU A 179 -16.19 1.67 7.77
C GLU A 179 -16.50 1.66 9.27
N GLN A 180 -15.63 1.04 10.07
CA GLN A 180 -15.88 0.74 11.50
C GLN A 180 -15.51 1.90 12.42
N ASP A 181 -14.48 2.69 12.05
CA ASP A 181 -14.19 3.97 12.68
C ASP A 181 -15.27 4.97 12.26
N SER A 182 -16.30 5.08 13.09
CA SER A 182 -17.60 5.71 12.82
C SER A 182 -17.57 6.90 11.85
N THR A 183 -17.75 6.57 10.56
CA THR A 183 -18.02 7.43 9.39
C THR A 183 -16.85 7.91 8.51
N ASP A 184 -15.66 7.28 8.51
CA ASP A 184 -14.60 7.67 7.55
C ASP A 184 -15.09 7.63 6.08
N ALA A 185 -15.89 6.64 5.71
CA ALA A 185 -16.46 6.53 4.37
C ALA A 185 -17.31 7.77 4.00
N GLN A 186 -18.05 8.32 4.97
CA GLN A 186 -18.81 9.56 4.77
C GLN A 186 -17.86 10.75 4.65
N GLN A 187 -16.83 10.83 5.50
CA GLN A 187 -15.87 11.93 5.45
C GLN A 187 -15.08 11.94 4.14
N ILE A 188 -14.67 10.78 3.64
CA ILE A 188 -14.09 10.63 2.29
C ILE A 188 -15.06 11.14 1.24
N LEU A 189 -16.34 10.75 1.31
CA LEU A 189 -17.32 11.17 0.32
C LEU A 189 -17.57 12.68 0.36
N PHE A 190 -17.67 13.26 1.55
CA PHE A 190 -17.80 14.71 1.73
C PHE A 190 -16.58 15.45 1.21
N ASP A 191 -15.37 14.93 1.45
CA ASP A 191 -14.15 15.54 0.93
C ASP A 191 -14.10 15.43 -0.60
N ALA A 192 -14.45 14.27 -1.16
CA ALA A 192 -14.59 14.07 -2.60
C ALA A 192 -15.58 15.08 -3.19
N LEU A 193 -16.75 15.25 -2.59
CA LEU A 193 -17.76 16.19 -3.07
C LEU A 193 -17.24 17.62 -3.05
N ALA A 194 -16.63 18.03 -1.94
CA ALA A 194 -16.11 19.37 -1.80
C ALA A 194 -14.86 19.61 -2.67
N ASN A 195 -14.20 18.56 -3.16
CA ASN A 195 -13.12 18.62 -4.16
C ASN A 195 -13.63 18.45 -5.60
N GLY A 196 -14.89 18.08 -5.83
CA GLY A 196 -15.45 17.83 -7.16
C GLY A 196 -15.65 19.12 -7.94
N GLY A 197 -15.46 19.06 -9.26
CA GLY A 197 -15.66 20.21 -10.14
C GLY A 197 -14.67 21.37 -9.93
N ILE A 198 -13.51 21.12 -9.30
CA ILE A 198 -12.42 22.10 -9.26
C ILE A 198 -11.80 22.18 -10.65
N ALA A 199 -12.16 23.23 -11.38
CA ALA A 199 -11.53 23.58 -12.65
C ALA A 199 -10.00 23.58 -12.54
N ALA A 200 -9.33 23.12 -13.59
CA ALA A 200 -7.88 22.91 -13.62
C ALA A 200 -7.06 24.16 -13.22
N ASP A 201 -7.58 25.36 -13.45
CA ASP A 201 -6.97 26.65 -13.10
C ASP A 201 -7.04 26.99 -11.59
N VAL A 202 -8.11 26.60 -10.89
CA VAL A 202 -8.26 26.79 -9.43
C VAL A 202 -7.54 25.70 -8.63
N ARG A 203 -7.21 24.60 -9.30
CA ARG A 203 -6.62 23.41 -8.71
C ARG A 203 -5.25 23.66 -8.09
N GLU A 204 -4.37 24.42 -8.74
CA GLU A 204 -3.00 24.63 -8.25
C GLU A 204 -2.96 25.39 -6.92
N GLN A 205 -3.84 26.38 -6.76
CA GLN A 205 -3.98 27.10 -5.50
C GLN A 205 -4.58 26.21 -4.40
N ARG A 206 -5.63 25.46 -4.74
CA ARG A 206 -6.26 24.50 -3.82
C ARG A 206 -5.31 23.39 -3.36
N LEU A 207 -4.40 22.91 -4.22
CA LEU A 207 -3.38 21.91 -3.89
C LEU A 207 -2.50 22.35 -2.72
N LYS A 208 -2.26 23.66 -2.55
CA LYS A 208 -1.40 24.20 -1.49
C LYS A 208 -2.18 24.63 -0.24
N GLU A 209 -3.42 25.06 -0.41
CA GLU A 209 -4.17 25.73 0.66
C GLU A 209 -5.19 24.83 1.35
N ARG A 210 -5.78 23.84 0.67
CA ARG A 210 -6.90 23.09 1.24
C ARG A 210 -6.44 21.82 1.95
N ALA A 211 -6.71 21.70 3.25
CA ALA A 211 -6.56 20.45 3.98
C ALA A 211 -7.64 19.40 3.65
N PRO A 212 -7.26 18.12 3.60
CA PRO A 212 -8.22 17.02 3.60
C PRO A 212 -9.03 17.01 4.90
N ILE A 213 -10.25 16.47 4.82
CA ILE A 213 -11.14 16.36 5.98
C ILE A 213 -10.56 15.39 7.02
N MET A 214 -9.83 14.36 6.64
CA MET A 214 -9.21 13.43 7.58
C MET A 214 -7.70 13.61 7.61
N ILE A 215 -7.24 14.79 8.08
CA ILE A 215 -5.82 15.11 8.12
C ILE A 215 -5.02 14.08 8.93
N GLU A 216 -5.56 13.54 10.02
CA GLU A 216 -4.94 12.48 10.83
C GLU A 216 -4.70 11.16 10.06
N LYS A 217 -5.54 10.87 9.07
CA LYS A 217 -5.41 9.70 8.18
C LYS A 217 -4.66 10.03 6.88
N TRP A 218 -4.32 11.29 6.65
CA TRP A 218 -3.56 11.73 5.48
C TRP A 218 -2.11 11.22 5.51
N ARG A 219 -1.61 10.81 4.35
CA ARG A 219 -0.27 10.24 4.14
C ARG A 219 0.53 10.99 3.08
N GLY A 220 -0.10 11.91 2.37
CA GLY A 220 0.57 12.72 1.37
C GLY A 220 -0.37 13.23 0.28
N ARG A 221 0.16 14.12 -0.55
CA ARG A 221 -0.52 14.70 -1.70
C ARG A 221 0.40 14.69 -2.91
N MET A 222 -0.11 14.25 -4.04
CA MET A 222 0.64 14.26 -5.30
C MET A 222 1.11 15.67 -5.66
N GLY A 223 2.39 15.78 -6.02
CA GLY A 223 3.00 17.05 -6.45
C GLY A 223 3.67 17.86 -5.34
N MET A 224 3.58 17.43 -4.08
CA MET A 224 4.31 18.05 -2.96
C MET A 224 5.61 17.29 -2.66
N THR A 225 6.68 18.01 -2.29
CA THR A 225 7.89 17.38 -1.76
C THR A 225 7.66 16.82 -0.36
N LYS A 226 8.60 16.03 0.17
CA LYS A 226 8.49 15.52 1.54
C LYS A 226 8.45 16.66 2.57
N GLU A 227 9.29 17.68 2.38
CA GLU A 227 9.37 18.84 3.27
C GLU A 227 8.09 19.67 3.23
N GLU A 228 7.51 19.85 2.03
CA GLU A 228 6.23 20.55 1.87
C GLU A 228 5.09 19.80 2.55
N GLN A 229 5.06 18.46 2.41
CA GLN A 229 4.04 17.63 3.06
C GLN A 229 4.12 17.69 4.58
N ILE A 230 5.33 17.65 5.15
CA ILE A 230 5.54 17.76 6.60
C ILE A 230 5.04 19.12 7.10
N LYS A 231 5.47 20.23 6.47
CA LYS A 231 5.04 21.58 6.87
C LYS A 231 3.53 21.76 6.77
N PHE A 232 2.93 21.23 5.69
CA PHE A 232 1.50 21.28 5.46
C PHE A 232 0.73 20.52 6.55
N TYR A 233 1.20 19.31 6.88
CA TYR A 233 0.60 18.48 7.93
C TYR A 233 0.67 19.14 9.31
N GLU A 234 1.85 19.63 9.69
CA GLU A 234 2.06 20.30 10.98
C GLU A 234 1.19 21.55 11.12
N HIS A 235 1.15 22.39 10.07
CA HIS A 235 0.32 23.59 10.05
C HIS A 235 -1.16 23.28 10.29
N TRP A 236 -1.70 22.29 9.58
CA TRP A 236 -3.13 21.96 9.65
C TRP A 236 -3.52 21.19 10.91
N LEU A 237 -2.62 20.36 11.44
CA LEU A 237 -2.81 19.76 12.76
C LEU A 237 -2.92 20.81 13.85
N GLU A 238 -2.02 21.81 13.82
CA GLU A 238 -2.03 22.89 14.81
C GLU A 238 -3.30 23.72 14.70
N MET A 239 -3.73 24.04 13.47
CA MET A 239 -4.98 24.75 13.25
C MET A 239 -6.21 23.99 13.76
N ARG A 240 -6.25 22.66 13.59
CA ARG A 240 -7.32 21.83 14.17
C ARG A 240 -7.32 21.82 15.68
N LYS A 241 -6.15 21.76 16.32
CA LYS A 241 -6.03 21.81 17.79
C LYS A 241 -6.60 23.13 18.32
N GLN A 242 -6.26 24.25 17.69
CA GLN A 242 -6.75 25.57 18.08
C GLN A 242 -8.27 25.72 17.88
N GLN A 243 -8.82 25.18 16.77
CA GLN A 243 -10.27 25.18 16.54
C GLN A 243 -11.01 24.36 17.60
N LYS A 244 -10.50 23.16 17.95
CA LYS A 244 -11.09 22.34 19.01
C LYS A 244 -11.08 23.08 20.35
N GLN A 245 -9.95 23.66 20.74
CA GLN A 245 -9.81 24.43 21.99
C GLN A 245 -10.74 25.66 22.02
N GLY A 246 -10.89 26.35 20.89
CA GLY A 246 -11.80 27.49 20.75
C GLY A 246 -13.28 27.11 20.86
N LEU A 247 -13.68 25.96 20.30
CA LEU A 247 -15.04 25.42 20.48
C LEU A 247 -15.31 25.05 21.95
N THR A 248 -14.34 24.43 22.63
CA THR A 248 -14.46 24.09 24.06
C THR A 248 -14.62 25.34 24.92
N ALA A 249 -13.84 26.39 24.66
CA ALA A 249 -13.94 27.67 25.36
C ALA A 249 -15.27 28.41 25.09
N ARG A 250 -15.83 28.28 23.88
CA ARG A 250 -17.11 28.91 23.50
C ARG A 250 -18.31 28.18 24.11
N ASN A 251 -18.25 26.85 24.22
CA ASN A 251 -19.26 26.05 24.90
C ASN A 251 -19.27 26.27 26.42
N GLN A 252 -18.12 26.57 27.04
CA GLN A 252 -18.04 26.96 28.45
C GLN A 252 -18.67 28.35 28.71
N ASN A 253 -18.66 29.24 27.72
CA ASN A 253 -19.25 30.59 27.84
C ASN A 253 -20.72 30.69 27.41
N GLN A 254 -21.33 29.63 26.87
CA GLN A 254 -22.75 29.59 26.47
C GLN A 254 -23.61 28.65 27.32
N GLY A 255 -23.27 28.50 28.61
CA GLY A 255 -24.15 27.87 29.59
C GLY A 255 -25.32 28.77 29.98
N GLN A 256 -26.34 28.87 29.11
CA GLN A 256 -27.78 28.99 29.44
C GLN A 256 -28.59 29.33 28.17
N GLN A 257 -28.94 28.30 27.40
CA GLN A 257 -30.26 28.09 26.78
C GLN A 257 -30.20 26.86 25.87
N GLN A 258 -30.87 25.78 26.28
CA GLN A 258 -31.07 24.59 25.44
C GLN A 258 -32.06 24.89 24.32
N PRO A 259 -31.85 24.32 23.13
CA PRO A 259 -32.90 23.70 22.36
C PRO A 259 -32.73 22.16 22.35
N GLN A 260 -33.87 21.49 22.19
CA GLN A 260 -34.08 20.07 22.48
C GLN A 260 -33.39 19.10 21.51
N SER A 261 -33.13 17.91 22.05
CA SER A 261 -32.45 16.70 21.56
C SER A 261 -32.57 16.31 20.08
N LEU A 262 -31.52 15.68 19.54
CA LEU A 262 -31.55 14.26 19.14
C LEU A 262 -30.11 13.71 18.96
N PHE A 263 -29.87 12.49 19.45
CA PHE A 263 -28.63 11.69 19.38
C PHE A 263 -27.58 11.89 20.48
N SER A 264 -27.60 10.95 21.43
CA SER A 264 -26.54 10.71 22.42
C SER A 264 -25.56 9.67 21.88
N LEU A 265 -24.26 9.97 21.94
CA LEU A 265 -23.18 9.01 21.67
C LEU A 265 -22.64 8.47 23.03
N PRO A 266 -22.56 7.15 23.24
CA PRO A 266 -21.68 6.53 24.24
C PRO A 266 -20.37 6.10 23.57
N GLY A 267 -19.18 6.12 24.15
CA GLY A 267 -18.62 6.59 25.42
C GLY A 267 -17.10 6.42 25.23
N GLU A 268 -16.32 7.44 25.57
CA GLU A 268 -14.86 7.36 25.60
C GLU A 268 -14.45 6.74 26.95
N ASP A 269 -13.94 5.51 26.95
CA ASP A 269 -13.22 4.98 28.09
C ASP A 269 -11.74 4.86 27.77
N LEU A 270 -11.04 5.67 28.56
CA LEU A 270 -9.62 5.90 28.75
C LEU A 270 -8.81 4.61 28.93
N TYR A 271 -7.66 4.50 28.27
CA TYR A 271 -6.56 3.65 28.75
C TYR A 271 -5.67 4.50 29.65
N GLU A 272 -5.79 4.29 30.96
CA GLU A 272 -4.83 4.76 31.96
C GLU A 272 -3.62 3.82 32.02
N ASP A 273 -2.46 4.44 32.08
CA ASP A 273 -1.12 3.89 32.24
C ASP A 273 -0.88 3.57 33.73
N ASP A 274 -0.84 2.29 34.09
CA ASP A 274 -0.46 1.84 35.43
C ASP A 274 0.88 1.10 35.37
N GLY A 275 1.93 1.84 35.73
CA GLY A 275 3.24 1.30 36.05
C GLY A 275 3.23 0.50 37.36
N LEU A 276 3.92 -0.63 37.36
CA LEU A 276 4.22 -1.39 38.57
C LEU A 276 5.73 -1.62 38.71
N LYS A 277 6.27 -1.04 39.78
CA LYS A 277 7.62 -1.22 40.31
C LYS A 277 7.77 -2.54 41.06
N GLU A 278 8.94 -3.15 40.85
CA GLU A 278 9.76 -3.97 41.75
C GLU A 278 9.11 -4.99 42.71
N GLN A 279 9.59 -6.24 42.63
CA GLN A 279 10.04 -6.97 43.83
C GLN A 279 11.13 -8.00 43.50
N ARG A 280 12.34 -7.72 44.00
CA ARG A 280 13.44 -8.68 44.18
C ARG A 280 13.04 -9.72 45.24
N THR A 281 13.26 -11.00 44.95
CA THR A 281 13.62 -11.98 45.98
C THR A 281 14.74 -12.89 45.46
N ALA A 282 15.82 -12.92 46.23
CA ALA A 282 17.00 -13.72 45.99
C ALA A 282 16.79 -15.13 46.56
N LEU A 283 17.13 -16.17 45.79
CA LEU A 283 17.39 -17.51 46.31
C LEU A 283 18.62 -18.09 45.62
N SER A 284 19.67 -18.22 46.41
CA SER A 284 20.91 -18.93 46.16
C SER A 284 20.75 -20.43 46.36
N VAL A 285 21.33 -21.26 45.49
CA VAL A 285 21.79 -22.60 45.87
C VAL A 285 23.09 -22.90 45.12
N ASP A 286 24.08 -23.33 45.90
CA ASP A 286 25.45 -23.63 45.49
C ASP A 286 25.64 -24.96 44.75
N SER A 287 26.75 -24.96 44.03
CA SER A 287 27.52 -26.01 43.33
C SER A 287 27.31 -27.48 43.66
N GLU A 288 27.45 -28.32 42.63
CA GLU A 288 28.29 -29.53 42.70
C GLU A 288 28.97 -29.86 41.35
N LYS A 289 30.26 -30.19 41.42
CA LYS A 289 31.16 -30.56 40.32
C LYS A 289 30.98 -32.04 39.96
N SER A 290 31.10 -32.41 38.69
CA SER A 290 31.89 -33.60 38.35
C SER A 290 32.32 -33.70 36.88
N SER A 291 33.64 -33.85 36.75
CA SER A 291 34.44 -34.70 35.85
C SER A 291 34.47 -34.52 34.31
N LYS A 292 35.71 -34.27 33.88
CA LYS A 292 36.30 -34.48 32.54
C LYS A 292 35.90 -35.82 31.92
N SER A 293 35.61 -35.83 30.63
CA SER A 293 36.09 -36.87 29.72
C SER A 293 36.31 -36.34 28.31
N THR A 294 37.27 -36.98 27.68
CA THR A 294 38.15 -36.51 26.62
C THR A 294 37.57 -36.76 25.24
N VAL A 295 37.73 -35.76 24.36
CA VAL A 295 37.89 -35.81 22.90
C VAL A 295 37.57 -37.14 22.18
N THR A 296 36.57 -37.11 21.31
CA THR A 296 36.70 -37.66 19.95
C THR A 296 35.70 -36.96 19.03
N ALA A 297 36.22 -36.27 18.01
CA ALA A 297 35.42 -35.60 16.99
C ALA A 297 34.81 -36.63 16.03
N PRO A 298 33.52 -36.55 15.66
CA PRO A 298 33.06 -37.12 14.42
C PRO A 298 33.27 -36.08 13.32
N THR A 299 34.20 -36.40 12.44
CA THR A 299 34.36 -35.82 11.11
C THR A 299 33.01 -35.92 10.39
N SER A 300 32.34 -34.78 10.15
CA SER A 300 31.26 -34.72 9.16
C SER A 300 31.67 -33.74 8.08
N THR A 301 31.94 -34.32 6.93
CA THR A 301 32.13 -33.67 5.64
C THR A 301 30.98 -32.70 5.38
N THR A 302 31.31 -31.43 5.21
CA THR A 302 30.42 -30.41 4.65
C THR A 302 30.03 -30.82 3.23
N GLU A 303 28.78 -31.24 3.04
CA GLU A 303 28.19 -31.42 1.72
C GLU A 303 27.88 -30.05 1.09
N GLU A 304 28.90 -29.45 0.47
CA GLU A 304 28.73 -28.21 -0.30
C GLU A 304 27.90 -28.50 -1.57
N GLY A 305 26.62 -28.14 -1.54
CA GLY A 305 25.74 -28.16 -2.72
C GLY A 305 24.35 -28.77 -2.50
N GLN A 306 24.08 -29.35 -1.33
CA GLN A 306 22.76 -29.88 -1.02
C GLN A 306 21.69 -28.78 -1.03
N ARG A 307 20.56 -29.05 -1.68
CA ARG A 307 19.38 -28.19 -1.70
C ARG A 307 18.20 -28.90 -1.04
N ILE A 308 17.40 -28.15 -0.31
CA ILE A 308 16.18 -28.67 0.35
C ILE A 308 14.97 -27.83 -0.04
N LYS A 309 13.78 -28.39 0.15
CA LYS A 309 12.53 -27.71 -0.12
C LYS A 309 12.13 -26.84 1.08
N VAL A 310 11.87 -25.57 0.83
CA VAL A 310 11.30 -24.60 1.77
C VAL A 310 9.98 -24.09 1.18
N ILE A 311 8.90 -24.16 1.94
CA ILE A 311 7.56 -23.77 1.50
C ILE A 311 7.17 -22.49 2.24
N PHE A 312 7.02 -21.39 1.50
CA PHE A 312 6.45 -20.16 2.05
C PHE A 312 4.93 -20.21 1.92
N GLU A 313 4.23 -20.09 3.04
CA GLU A 313 2.77 -19.99 3.09
C GLU A 313 2.39 -18.54 3.43
N SER A 314 1.76 -17.84 2.48
CA SER A 314 1.23 -16.50 2.73
C SER A 314 0.02 -16.55 3.68
N PHE A 315 -0.39 -15.40 4.22
CA PHE A 315 -1.61 -15.31 5.03
C PHE A 315 -2.85 -15.82 4.30
N GLN A 316 -2.88 -15.70 2.96
CA GLN A 316 -3.94 -16.22 2.09
C GLN A 316 -3.90 -17.72 1.84
N LYS A 317 -2.96 -18.45 2.46
CA LYS A 317 -2.73 -19.88 2.21
C LYS A 317 -2.21 -20.21 0.81
N VAL A 318 -1.70 -19.21 0.08
CA VAL A 318 -0.93 -19.46 -1.14
C VAL A 318 0.43 -20.01 -0.75
N ARG A 319 0.83 -21.12 -1.38
CA ARG A 319 2.09 -21.81 -1.09
C ARG A 319 3.07 -21.66 -2.23
N THR A 320 4.26 -21.18 -1.92
CA THR A 320 5.37 -21.04 -2.86
C THR A 320 6.52 -21.93 -2.42
N GLU A 321 6.85 -22.92 -3.26
CA GLU A 321 7.95 -23.85 -2.99
C GLU A 321 9.26 -23.30 -3.55
N ILE A 322 10.32 -23.31 -2.74
CA ILE A 322 11.66 -22.86 -3.11
C ILE A 322 12.68 -23.95 -2.77
N ASN A 323 13.58 -24.21 -3.71
CA ASN A 323 14.73 -25.09 -3.49
C ASN A 323 15.92 -24.27 -2.95
N ALA A 324 16.03 -24.19 -1.62
CA ALA A 324 17.04 -23.41 -0.93
C ALA A 324 18.33 -24.20 -0.74
N LYS A 325 19.49 -23.53 -0.78
CA LYS A 325 20.79 -24.18 -0.53
C LYS A 325 21.01 -24.33 0.97
N VAL A 326 21.50 -25.48 1.40
CA VAL A 326 21.91 -25.69 2.79
C VAL A 326 22.98 -24.65 3.17
N GLY A 327 22.77 -24.01 4.32
CA GLY A 327 23.62 -22.92 4.83
C GLY A 327 23.10 -21.51 4.55
N GLU A 328 22.19 -21.31 3.58
CA GLU A 328 21.50 -20.04 3.39
C GLU A 328 20.60 -19.73 4.60
N SER A 329 20.35 -18.46 4.88
CA SER A 329 19.28 -18.05 5.79
C SER A 329 17.97 -17.83 5.05
N ILE A 330 16.83 -17.76 5.76
CA ILE A 330 15.56 -17.34 5.13
C ILE A 330 15.73 -15.95 4.49
N LEU A 331 16.51 -15.07 5.10
CA LEU A 331 16.86 -13.78 4.52
C LEU A 331 17.56 -13.91 3.16
N ASP A 332 18.51 -14.83 3.01
CA ASP A 332 19.26 -14.98 1.75
C ASP A 332 18.35 -15.50 0.63
N ILE A 333 17.43 -16.42 0.96
CA ILE A 333 16.38 -16.88 0.03
C ILE A 333 15.51 -15.71 -0.45
N VAL A 334 15.23 -14.76 0.45
CA VAL A 334 14.43 -13.56 0.18
C VAL A 334 15.27 -12.44 -0.43
N LYS A 335 16.61 -12.51 -0.49
CA LYS A 335 17.39 -11.47 -1.18
C LYS A 335 17.53 -11.71 -2.68
N ASP A 336 17.41 -12.96 -3.12
CA ASP A 336 17.39 -13.35 -4.52
C ASP A 336 16.11 -12.81 -5.19
N LYS A 337 16.15 -11.66 -5.88
CA LYS A 337 14.97 -10.89 -6.38
C LYS A 337 14.25 -11.52 -7.59
N ASP A 338 13.88 -12.79 -7.50
CA ASP A 338 13.06 -13.48 -8.49
C ASP A 338 11.65 -12.83 -8.58
N PRO A 339 11.23 -12.29 -9.74
CA PRO A 339 9.92 -11.65 -9.90
C PRO A 339 8.73 -12.57 -9.54
N SER A 340 8.90 -13.90 -9.64
CA SER A 340 7.85 -14.88 -9.31
C SER A 340 7.59 -15.03 -7.81
N ARG A 341 8.45 -14.48 -6.96
CA ARG A 341 8.37 -14.58 -5.50
C ARG A 341 7.96 -13.27 -4.83
N HIS A 342 7.37 -12.35 -5.60
CA HIS A 342 7.06 -10.97 -5.20
C HIS A 342 6.38 -10.86 -3.82
N ASP A 343 5.43 -11.76 -3.54
CA ASP A 343 4.66 -11.76 -2.28
C ASP A 343 5.52 -12.06 -1.04
N ILE A 344 6.63 -12.79 -1.20
CA ILE A 344 7.55 -13.12 -0.10
C ILE A 344 8.41 -11.90 0.26
N TYR A 345 8.94 -11.16 -0.73
CA TYR A 345 9.75 -9.95 -0.46
C TYR A 345 8.93 -8.83 0.16
N GLN A 346 7.66 -8.70 -0.23
CA GLN A 346 6.77 -7.70 0.38
C GLN A 346 6.50 -8.01 1.85
N ALA A 347 6.34 -9.30 2.20
CA ALA A 347 6.09 -9.70 3.59
C ALA A 347 7.35 -9.62 4.47
N LEU A 348 8.54 -9.78 3.88
CA LEU A 348 9.82 -9.84 4.59
C LEU A 348 10.78 -8.76 4.09
N GLU A 349 10.58 -7.52 4.55
CA GLU A 349 11.38 -6.36 4.15
C GLU A 349 12.86 -6.51 4.54
N CYS A 350 13.13 -7.16 5.67
CA CYS A 350 14.46 -7.45 6.18
C CYS A 350 15.41 -6.22 6.24
N THR A 351 14.89 -5.12 6.77
CA THR A 351 15.46 -3.76 6.70
C THR A 351 16.90 -3.65 7.19
N CYS A 352 17.26 -4.31 8.30
CA CYS A 352 18.62 -4.28 8.84
C CYS A 352 19.59 -5.23 8.12
N GLY A 353 19.14 -5.97 7.10
CA GLY A 353 19.98 -6.90 6.35
C GLY A 353 20.48 -8.10 7.17
N GLY A 354 19.83 -8.42 8.29
CA GLY A 354 20.14 -9.59 9.14
C GLY A 354 21.02 -9.28 10.36
N GLN A 355 21.22 -8.01 10.69
CA GLN A 355 22.04 -7.57 11.83
C GLN A 355 21.32 -7.65 13.19
N LEU A 356 20.10 -8.20 13.24
CA LEU A 356 19.35 -8.39 14.49
C LEU A 356 19.02 -7.03 15.17
N GLU A 357 18.71 -6.02 14.35
CA GLU A 357 18.34 -4.66 14.79
C GLU A 357 16.91 -4.26 14.40
N CYS A 358 16.14 -5.20 13.80
CA CYS A 358 14.76 -4.95 13.43
C CYS A 358 13.95 -6.26 13.43
N ALA A 359 12.62 -6.15 13.48
CA ALA A 359 11.69 -7.28 13.43
C ALA A 359 11.08 -7.55 12.04
N THR A 360 11.55 -6.89 10.97
CA THR A 360 10.88 -6.93 9.65
C THR A 360 11.14 -8.20 8.83
N CYS A 361 11.87 -9.17 9.40
CA CYS A 361 12.01 -10.52 8.86
C CYS A 361 11.23 -11.57 9.67
N HIS A 362 10.28 -11.12 10.49
CA HIS A 362 9.45 -11.97 11.34
C HIS A 362 8.63 -12.99 10.52
N VAL A 363 8.66 -14.25 10.96
CA VAL A 363 7.95 -15.40 10.38
C VAL A 363 7.41 -16.29 11.49
N TYR A 364 6.44 -17.16 11.17
CA TYR A 364 6.03 -18.25 12.07
C TYR A 364 6.53 -19.59 11.56
N ILE A 365 7.16 -20.36 12.47
CA ILE A 365 7.60 -21.73 12.23
C ILE A 365 6.88 -22.63 13.22
N GLU A 366 6.04 -23.53 12.73
CA GLU A 366 5.26 -24.44 13.56
C GLU A 366 6.01 -25.76 13.84
N PRO A 367 5.60 -26.52 14.87
CA PRO A 367 6.01 -27.92 15.00
C PRO A 367 5.64 -28.73 13.73
N PRO A 368 6.47 -29.72 13.33
CA PRO A 368 7.63 -30.24 14.04
C PRO A 368 8.94 -29.45 13.77
N PHE A 369 8.94 -28.46 12.88
CA PHE A 369 10.16 -27.79 12.43
C PHE A 369 10.72 -26.81 13.47
N SER A 370 9.84 -26.13 14.24
CA SER A 370 10.28 -25.25 15.32
C SER A 370 11.16 -25.96 16.35
N ALA A 371 10.84 -27.20 16.68
CA ALA A 371 11.61 -28.04 17.59
C ALA A 371 13.01 -28.42 17.07
N ARG A 372 13.26 -28.25 15.76
CA ARG A 372 14.56 -28.51 15.11
C ARG A 372 15.42 -27.24 14.98
N LEU A 373 14.86 -26.08 15.34
CA LEU A 373 15.58 -24.81 15.29
C LEU A 373 16.40 -24.61 16.59
N PRO A 374 17.49 -23.82 16.53
CA PRO A 374 18.14 -23.35 17.74
C PRO A 374 17.15 -22.58 18.64
N VAL A 375 17.36 -22.66 19.95
CA VAL A 375 16.64 -21.86 20.93
C VAL A 375 16.77 -20.38 20.58
N VAL A 376 15.69 -19.63 20.74
CA VAL A 376 15.67 -18.17 20.54
C VAL A 376 16.69 -17.55 21.48
N THR A 377 17.53 -16.64 20.95
CA THR A 377 18.51 -15.92 21.77
C THR A 377 17.85 -14.71 22.42
N ASP A 378 18.39 -14.23 23.55
CA ASP A 378 17.86 -13.03 24.23
C ASP A 378 17.77 -11.82 23.30
N ALA A 379 18.78 -11.62 22.44
CA ALA A 379 18.74 -10.55 21.45
C ALA A 379 17.63 -10.74 20.41
N GLU A 380 17.41 -11.98 19.93
CA GLU A 380 16.32 -12.27 18.98
C GLU A 380 14.96 -12.02 19.65
N GLU A 381 14.84 -12.40 20.92
CA GLU A 381 13.67 -12.21 21.77
C GLU A 381 13.34 -10.73 21.95
N ASP A 382 14.33 -9.90 22.28
CA ASP A 382 14.20 -8.43 22.41
C ASP A 382 13.67 -7.82 21.11
N MET A 383 14.15 -8.28 19.96
CA MET A 383 13.67 -7.78 18.67
C MET A 383 12.28 -8.28 18.32
N LEU A 384 11.94 -9.52 18.71
CA LEU A 384 10.60 -10.08 18.49
C LEU A 384 9.52 -9.31 19.27
N GLU A 385 9.83 -8.62 20.36
CA GLU A 385 8.87 -7.72 21.04
C GLU A 385 8.31 -6.63 20.12
N TYR A 386 9.09 -6.16 19.15
CA TYR A 386 8.66 -5.18 18.16
C TYR A 386 7.91 -5.81 16.97
N ALA A 387 7.79 -7.14 16.93
CA ALA A 387 7.10 -7.85 15.86
C ALA A 387 5.57 -7.73 16.01
N VAL A 388 4.91 -7.22 14.97
CA VAL A 388 3.44 -7.16 14.95
C VAL A 388 2.88 -8.58 14.80
N GLY A 389 1.88 -8.91 15.62
CA GLY A 389 1.24 -10.23 15.60
C GLY A 389 2.14 -11.36 16.10
N ARG A 390 3.05 -11.07 17.02
CA ARG A 390 3.93 -12.07 17.65
C ARG A 390 3.16 -13.25 18.23
N ARG A 391 3.74 -14.45 18.11
CA ARG A 391 3.26 -15.73 18.65
C ARG A 391 4.43 -16.46 19.30
N GLU A 392 4.14 -17.53 20.03
CA GLU A 392 5.18 -18.42 20.58
C GLU A 392 6.03 -19.09 19.48
N THR A 393 5.46 -19.27 18.29
CA THR A 393 6.14 -19.84 17.11
C THR A 393 6.82 -18.79 16.24
N SER A 394 6.86 -17.53 16.69
CA SER A 394 7.53 -16.43 15.99
C SER A 394 9.05 -16.58 16.02
N ARG A 395 9.68 -16.33 14.88
CA ARG A 395 11.13 -16.30 14.71
C ARG A 395 11.53 -15.16 13.78
N LEU A 396 12.77 -14.71 13.89
CA LEU A 396 13.37 -13.83 12.89
C LEU A 396 13.98 -14.69 11.78
N GLY A 397 13.46 -14.57 10.56
CA GLY A 397 13.89 -15.37 9.42
C GLY A 397 15.40 -15.24 9.14
N CYS A 398 16.00 -14.08 9.39
CA CYS A 398 17.44 -13.90 9.23
C CYS A 398 18.29 -14.76 10.18
N GLN A 399 17.74 -15.22 11.30
CA GLN A 399 18.41 -16.09 12.27
C GLN A 399 18.21 -17.59 11.96
N ILE A 400 17.30 -17.93 11.05
CA ILE A 400 17.04 -19.31 10.65
C ILE A 400 17.95 -19.67 9.48
N LYS A 401 18.93 -20.55 9.75
CA LYS A 401 19.79 -21.17 8.73
C LYS A 401 19.17 -22.47 8.23
N ILE A 402 19.15 -22.63 6.92
CA ILE A 402 18.70 -23.83 6.22
C ILE A 402 19.66 -24.98 6.51
N LYS A 403 19.11 -26.09 7.00
CA LYS A 403 19.83 -27.32 7.32
C LYS A 403 19.09 -28.53 6.71
N PRO A 404 19.77 -29.65 6.43
CA PRO A 404 19.14 -30.83 5.82
C PRO A 404 17.90 -31.33 6.60
N GLU A 405 17.93 -31.21 7.92
CA GLU A 405 16.83 -31.57 8.84
C GLU A 405 15.56 -30.70 8.71
N LEU A 406 15.61 -29.61 7.95
CA LEU A 406 14.49 -28.70 7.68
C LEU A 406 13.85 -28.94 6.31
N ASP A 407 14.16 -30.04 5.63
CA ASP A 407 13.56 -30.33 4.32
C ASP A 407 12.03 -30.45 4.42
N GLY A 408 11.34 -29.70 3.55
CA GLY A 408 9.89 -29.55 3.56
C GLY A 408 9.35 -28.57 4.60
N MET A 409 10.19 -27.74 5.23
CA MET A 409 9.73 -26.78 6.24
C MET A 409 8.71 -25.79 5.67
N ILE A 410 7.72 -25.44 6.49
CA ILE A 410 6.73 -24.42 6.15
C ILE A 410 7.04 -23.15 6.91
N VAL A 411 7.38 -22.10 6.17
CA VAL A 411 7.58 -20.74 6.68
C VAL A 411 6.28 -19.98 6.46
N LYS A 412 5.54 -19.72 7.53
CA LYS A 412 4.31 -18.93 7.42
C LYS A 412 4.64 -17.45 7.53
N LEU A 413 4.15 -16.67 6.59
CA LEU A 413 4.31 -15.24 6.57
C LEU A 413 3.24 -14.58 7.46
N PRO A 414 3.62 -13.62 8.31
CA PRO A 414 2.66 -12.85 9.10
C PRO A 414 1.73 -12.01 8.22
N GLN A 415 0.54 -11.78 8.75
CA GLN A 415 -0.46 -10.88 8.16
C GLN A 415 -0.17 -9.48 8.72
N TYR A 416 0.26 -8.57 7.86
CA TYR A 416 0.44 -7.16 8.18
C TYR A 416 -0.63 -6.30 7.53
#